data_AF-A0A7K2KWA9-F1
#
_entry.id   AF-A0A7K2KWA9-F1
#
_cell.length_a   1.000
_cell.length_b   1.000
_cell.length_c   1.000
_cell.angle_alpha   90.00
_cell.angle_beta   90.00
_cell.angle_gamma   90.00
#
_symmetry.space_group_name_H-M   'P 1'
#
loop_
_entity.id
_entity.type
_entity.pdbx_description
1 polymer ?
#
loop_
_entity_poly.entity_id
_entity_poly.type
_entity_poly.pdbx_seq_one_letter_code
_entity_poly.pdbx_strand_id
1 'polypeptide(L)'
;MGADQIRRWESGALAHAVSDPFGQGPLPWLRGSENYFDDTGQVVPWYADEILARGGSGGPRTADDVRRQIKGFASDGAVAPGESIDFHITVDPPQQFSVDVYRIGHYGGDGAAKITTSPRLSGIVQPAPLTADRTVSCHHWWQSWRLHVPSYWSIGAYVAVLTTVDGHRSHIPFTVRDDHPADLLLVLPDVTWQAYNLYPEDGHTGASLYHAWDEEGRLLGEQDAAVTVSFDRPYAGAGLPLHVGHAYDFIRWAERYGYDLAYAETRDLHAGRVDPSRYRGLVFPGHDEYWSVPMRRTVEQARDHGTSLVFLSANTMYWQVEL
;
A
#
# COMPACT_ATOMS: atom_id res chain seq x y z
N MET A 1 -43.52 6.79 -30.52
CA MET A 1 -42.06 6.98 -30.57
C MET A 1 -41.60 7.21 -29.14
N GLY A 2 -41.36 6.10 -28.42
CA GLY A 2 -40.98 6.10 -27.01
C GLY A 2 -39.49 5.83 -26.89
N ALA A 3 -38.84 6.54 -25.97
CA ALA A 3 -37.42 6.50 -25.72
C ALA A 3 -36.95 5.10 -25.34
N ASP A 4 -35.96 4.58 -26.05
CA ASP A 4 -35.26 3.36 -25.69
C ASP A 4 -34.45 3.60 -24.40
N GLN A 5 -34.84 2.84 -23.38
CA GLN A 5 -34.20 2.77 -22.08
C GLN A 5 -32.90 1.97 -22.25
N ILE A 6 -31.75 2.64 -22.19
CA ILE A 6 -30.45 1.96 -22.09
C ILE A 6 -30.47 1.20 -20.75
N ARG A 7 -30.65 -0.12 -20.83
CA ARG A 7 -30.65 -1.01 -19.68
C ARG A 7 -29.26 -0.97 -19.03
N ARG A 8 -29.21 -0.47 -17.80
CA ARG A 8 -28.08 -0.65 -16.88
C ARG A 8 -27.77 -2.15 -16.82
N TRP A 9 -26.51 -2.51 -17.03
CA TRP A 9 -26.05 -3.88 -16.82
C TRP A 9 -26.06 -4.13 -15.31
N GLU A 10 -27.08 -4.84 -14.83
CA GLU A 10 -27.07 -5.44 -13.50
C GLU A 10 -26.25 -6.73 -13.60
N SER A 11 -25.14 -6.80 -12.85
CA SER A 11 -24.34 -8.02 -12.72
C SER A 11 -25.23 -9.14 -12.18
N GLY A 12 -25.53 -10.13 -13.02
CA GLY A 12 -26.25 -11.35 -12.65
C GLY A 12 -25.43 -12.32 -11.79
N ALA A 13 -24.23 -11.92 -11.37
CA ALA A 13 -23.50 -12.59 -10.30
C ALA A 13 -23.92 -11.94 -8.98
N LEU A 14 -24.81 -12.60 -8.26
CA LEU A 14 -24.84 -12.47 -6.81
C LEU A 14 -23.47 -12.91 -6.31
N ALA A 15 -22.52 -11.98 -6.26
CA ALA A 15 -21.25 -12.18 -5.58
C ALA A 15 -21.61 -12.32 -4.09
N HIS A 16 -21.81 -13.56 -3.67
CA HIS A 16 -21.78 -13.88 -2.26
C HIS A 16 -20.40 -13.45 -1.77
N ALA A 17 -20.36 -12.43 -0.91
CA ALA A 17 -19.19 -12.15 -0.10
C ALA A 17 -18.76 -13.48 0.51
N VAL A 18 -17.56 -13.94 0.19
CA VAL A 18 -16.95 -15.03 0.95
C VAL A 18 -16.72 -14.43 2.33
N SER A 19 -17.62 -14.77 3.24
CA SER A 19 -17.39 -14.63 4.67
C SER A 19 -16.00 -15.16 4.96
N ASP A 20 -15.23 -14.36 5.69
CA ASP A 20 -14.02 -14.76 6.39
C ASP A 20 -14.05 -16.26 6.76
N PRO A 21 -13.25 -17.13 6.11
CA PRO A 21 -13.21 -18.54 6.47
C PRO A 21 -12.35 -18.82 7.72
N PHE A 22 -11.88 -17.78 8.45
CA PHE A 22 -10.99 -17.93 9.60
C PHE A 22 -11.44 -17.06 10.78
N GLY A 23 -12.29 -17.62 11.63
CA GLY A 23 -12.56 -17.07 12.95
C GLY A 23 -11.28 -16.74 13.72
N GLN A 24 -11.28 -15.58 14.37
CA GLN A 24 -10.46 -15.15 15.51
C GLN A 24 -9.00 -15.70 15.56
N GLY A 25 -8.18 -15.35 14.57
CA GLY A 25 -6.71 -15.52 14.54
C GLY A 25 -5.96 -14.18 14.38
N PRO A 26 -4.66 -14.07 14.71
CA PRO A 26 -4.06 -12.95 15.44
C PRO A 26 -3.64 -11.73 14.61
N LEU A 27 -4.41 -11.32 13.59
CA LEU A 27 -4.26 -10.01 12.94
C LEU A 27 -5.56 -9.17 12.99
N PRO A 28 -5.95 -8.64 14.17
CA PRO A 28 -7.17 -7.86 14.33
C PRO A 28 -7.23 -6.54 13.53
N TRP A 29 -6.10 -5.98 13.11
CA TRP A 29 -6.03 -4.62 12.55
C TRP A 29 -6.03 -4.54 11.01
N LEU A 30 -6.04 -5.68 10.31
CA LEU A 30 -6.41 -5.70 8.88
C LEU A 30 -7.93 -5.47 8.69
N ARG A 31 -8.69 -5.34 9.79
CA ARG A 31 -10.15 -5.21 9.84
C ARG A 31 -10.58 -3.91 10.53
N GLY A 32 -9.83 -2.83 10.33
CA GLY A 32 -10.26 -1.49 10.77
C GLY A 32 -11.45 -1.03 9.94
N SER A 33 -12.41 -0.34 10.56
CA SER A 33 -13.48 0.37 9.86
C SER A 33 -12.86 1.55 9.09
N GLU A 34 -12.40 1.30 7.88
CA GLU A 34 -12.06 2.36 6.94
C GLU A 34 -13.37 2.95 6.44
N ASN A 35 -13.59 4.21 6.79
CA ASN A 35 -14.63 5.05 6.23
C ASN A 35 -14.03 5.67 4.97
N TYR A 36 -14.41 5.17 3.78
CA TYR A 36 -14.00 5.74 2.50
C TYR A 36 -15.05 6.75 2.02
N PHE A 37 -14.65 7.82 1.33
CA PHE A 37 -15.59 8.67 0.60
C PHE A 37 -15.74 8.13 -0.82
N ASP A 38 -16.92 7.67 -1.21
CA ASP A 38 -17.19 7.26 -2.60
C ASP A 38 -17.16 8.44 -3.58
N ASP A 39 -17.29 8.14 -4.88
CA ASP A 39 -17.34 9.12 -5.98
C ASP A 39 -18.48 10.16 -5.82
N THR A 40 -19.34 10.01 -4.82
CA THR A 40 -20.42 10.95 -4.46
C THR A 40 -20.15 11.73 -3.17
N GLY A 41 -18.98 11.54 -2.55
CA GLY A 41 -18.61 12.15 -1.27
C GLY A 41 -19.35 11.53 -0.08
N GLN A 42 -19.88 10.31 -0.20
CA GLN A 42 -20.50 9.58 0.90
C GLN A 42 -19.52 8.65 1.58
N VAL A 43 -19.59 8.60 2.92
CA VAL A 43 -18.81 7.66 3.72
C VAL A 43 -19.36 6.24 3.52
N VAL A 44 -18.63 5.39 2.82
CA VAL A 44 -18.91 3.97 2.64
C VAL A 44 -17.95 3.15 3.53
N PRO A 45 -18.46 2.31 4.43
CA PRO A 45 -17.61 1.39 5.20
C PRO A 45 -17.01 0.35 4.26
N TRP A 46 -15.67 0.29 4.16
CA TRP A 46 -14.97 -0.69 3.33
C TRP A 46 -15.00 -2.11 3.95
N TYR A 47 -15.22 -2.20 5.26
CA TYR A 47 -15.52 -3.44 5.97
C TYR A 47 -16.59 -3.22 7.05
N ALA A 48 -17.77 -3.81 6.86
CA ALA A 48 -18.74 -4.00 7.93
C ALA A 48 -18.78 -5.48 8.31
N ASP A 49 -18.17 -5.82 9.44
CA ASP A 49 -18.66 -6.90 10.28
C ASP A 49 -19.24 -6.24 11.53
N GLU A 50 -20.57 -6.13 11.61
CA GLU A 50 -21.31 -5.41 12.67
C GLU A 50 -21.00 -5.91 14.09
N ILE A 51 -20.29 -7.02 14.22
CA ILE A 51 -19.89 -7.64 15.49
C ILE A 51 -18.68 -6.92 16.15
N LEU A 52 -17.85 -6.20 15.39
CA LEU A 52 -16.67 -5.49 15.95
C LEU A 52 -17.00 -4.17 16.66
N ALA A 53 -18.22 -3.64 16.52
CA ALA A 53 -18.66 -2.43 17.21
C ALA A 53 -18.83 -2.62 18.75
N ARG A 54 -18.61 -3.84 19.27
CA ARG A 54 -18.74 -4.16 20.70
C ARG A 54 -17.54 -4.94 21.23
N GLY A 55 -16.42 -4.27 21.49
CA GLY A 55 -15.28 -4.90 22.18
C GLY A 55 -14.20 -3.96 22.73
N GLY A 56 -14.24 -3.69 24.03
CA GLY A 56 -13.08 -3.49 24.93
C GLY A 56 -12.17 -2.25 24.78
N SER A 57 -12.14 -1.39 25.81
CA SER A 57 -11.12 -0.35 25.99
C SER A 57 -9.75 -0.96 26.34
N GLY A 58 -8.89 -1.23 25.35
CA GLY A 58 -7.52 -1.70 25.60
C GLY A 58 -6.69 -2.14 24.39
N GLY A 59 -7.26 -2.14 23.18
CA GLY A 59 -6.54 -2.45 21.96
C GLY A 59 -5.65 -1.29 21.46
N PRO A 60 -4.65 -1.58 20.60
CA PRO A 60 -3.91 -0.54 19.89
C PRO A 60 -4.84 0.33 19.06
N ARG A 61 -4.53 1.62 18.97
CA ARG A 61 -5.36 2.65 18.32
C ARG A 61 -4.71 3.06 17.00
N THR A 62 -5.47 3.13 15.92
CA THR A 62 -4.94 3.66 14.64
C THR A 62 -4.56 5.14 14.80
N ALA A 63 -3.39 5.53 14.30
CA ALA A 63 -2.98 6.92 14.21
C ALA A 63 -3.65 7.58 13.00
N ASP A 64 -4.07 8.83 13.16
CA ASP A 64 -4.77 9.61 12.15
C ASP A 64 -3.86 10.73 11.59
N ASP A 65 -4.20 11.26 10.41
CA ASP A 65 -3.39 12.29 9.74
C ASP A 65 -3.56 13.69 10.34
N VAL A 66 -4.64 13.90 11.11
CA VAL A 66 -4.94 15.18 11.76
C VAL A 66 -4.08 15.39 13.00
N ARG A 67 -4.02 14.40 13.88
CA ARG A 67 -3.28 14.42 15.15
C ARG A 67 -1.85 13.91 15.00
N ARG A 68 -1.57 13.11 13.95
CA ARG A 68 -0.22 12.64 13.59
C ARG A 68 0.49 11.94 14.76
N GLN A 69 -0.23 11.11 15.52
CA GLN A 69 0.31 10.43 16.69
C GLN A 69 1.57 9.64 16.36
N ILE A 70 1.55 8.96 15.21
CA ILE A 70 2.74 8.41 14.57
C ILE A 70 2.48 8.22 13.07
N LYS A 71 3.38 8.71 12.22
CA LYS A 71 3.35 8.52 10.76
C LYS A 71 4.77 8.35 10.24
N GLY A 72 4.92 7.63 9.13
CA GLY A 72 6.22 7.54 8.50
C GLY A 72 6.17 6.92 7.11
N PHE A 73 7.33 6.93 6.47
CA PHE A 73 7.57 6.27 5.19
C PHE A 73 8.98 5.68 5.18
N ALA A 74 9.24 4.81 4.22
CA ALA A 74 10.56 4.27 3.97
C ALA A 74 11.16 4.89 2.70
N SER A 75 12.46 5.15 2.70
CA SER A 75 13.19 5.53 1.48
C SER A 75 13.19 4.36 0.49
N ASP A 76 13.05 4.67 -0.80
CA ASP A 76 13.04 3.75 -1.95
C ASP A 76 11.95 2.66 -1.98
N GLY A 77 11.20 2.39 -0.90
CA GLY A 77 10.06 1.46 -0.85
C GLY A 77 10.41 -0.03 -1.02
N ALA A 78 11.56 -0.32 -1.64
CA ALA A 78 12.06 -1.65 -1.93
C ALA A 78 13.55 -1.78 -1.58
N VAL A 79 13.98 -2.97 -1.17
CA VAL A 79 15.35 -3.25 -0.70
C VAL A 79 15.76 -4.70 -1.00
N ALA A 80 17.04 -4.95 -1.29
CA ALA A 80 17.55 -6.30 -1.43
C ALA A 80 18.08 -6.90 -0.11
N PRO A 81 18.05 -8.24 0.06
CA PRO A 81 18.73 -8.90 1.16
C PRO A 81 20.22 -8.50 1.21
N GLY A 82 20.69 -8.06 2.38
CA GLY A 82 22.05 -7.55 2.58
C GLY A 82 22.17 -6.03 2.46
N GLU A 83 21.15 -5.34 1.98
CA GLU A 83 21.10 -3.88 1.90
C GLU A 83 20.45 -3.26 3.15
N SER A 84 20.09 -1.98 3.09
CA SER A 84 19.49 -1.26 4.21
C SER A 84 18.34 -0.39 3.72
N ILE A 85 17.31 -0.29 4.56
CA ILE A 85 16.15 0.57 4.32
C ILE A 85 16.03 1.59 5.45
N ASP A 86 15.77 2.84 5.07
CA ASP A 86 15.70 3.98 5.97
C ASP A 86 14.25 4.39 6.23
N PHE A 87 13.91 4.56 7.49
CA PHE A 87 12.58 4.98 7.93
C PHE A 87 12.60 6.40 8.47
N HIS A 88 11.68 7.22 7.97
CA HIS A 88 11.47 8.61 8.35
C HIS A 88 10.13 8.71 9.07
N ILE A 89 10.16 8.98 10.38
CA ILE A 89 9.01 8.86 11.25
C ILE A 89 8.81 10.15 12.04
N THR A 90 7.57 10.62 12.09
CA THR A 90 7.11 11.72 12.94
C THR A 90 6.20 11.17 14.04
N VAL A 91 6.31 11.73 15.24
CA VAL A 91 5.55 11.34 16.43
C VAL A 91 5.12 12.59 17.19
N ASP A 92 3.80 12.83 17.26
CA ASP A 92 3.21 14.02 17.90
C ASP A 92 2.10 13.62 18.90
N PRO A 93 2.28 13.81 20.22
CA PRO A 93 3.41 14.45 20.88
C PRO A 93 4.66 13.56 20.93
N PRO A 94 5.88 14.14 21.04
CA PRO A 94 7.14 13.38 21.13
C PRO A 94 7.11 12.33 22.23
N GLN A 95 7.33 11.07 21.86
CA GLN A 95 7.36 9.94 22.78
C GLN A 95 8.13 8.77 22.17
N GLN A 96 8.46 7.78 23.00
CA GLN A 96 9.11 6.57 22.49
C GLN A 96 8.14 5.74 21.65
N PHE A 97 8.69 5.00 20.69
CA PHE A 97 7.96 4.04 19.88
C PHE A 97 8.85 2.83 19.55
N SER A 98 8.25 1.79 18.99
CA SER A 98 8.94 0.63 18.41
C SER A 98 8.42 0.34 17.01
N VAL A 99 9.24 -0.34 16.21
CA VAL A 99 8.88 -0.83 14.89
C VAL A 99 8.93 -2.35 14.90
N ASP A 100 7.77 -2.98 14.70
CA ASP A 100 7.69 -4.42 14.47
C ASP A 100 7.60 -4.68 12.98
N VAL A 101 8.53 -5.48 12.44
CA VAL A 101 8.57 -5.80 11.01
C VAL A 101 7.93 -7.16 10.78
N TYR A 102 6.95 -7.21 9.88
CA TYR A 102 6.24 -8.42 9.49
C TYR A 102 6.45 -8.71 8.01
N ARG A 103 6.67 -9.98 7.65
CA ARG A 103 6.59 -10.47 6.28
C ARG A 103 5.19 -10.98 6.02
N ILE A 104 4.54 -10.51 4.96
CA ILE A 104 3.23 -10.98 4.51
C ILE A 104 3.39 -12.35 3.86
N GLY A 105 2.46 -13.27 4.13
CA GLY A 105 2.58 -14.65 3.65
C GLY A 105 1.53 -15.58 4.26
N HIS A 106 1.50 -16.85 3.87
CA HIS A 106 0.45 -17.77 4.33
C HIS A 106 0.54 -18.06 5.84
N TYR A 107 1.72 -18.48 6.32
CA TYR A 107 2.03 -18.80 7.73
C TYR A 107 0.92 -19.59 8.46
N GLY A 108 0.47 -20.70 7.87
CA GLY A 108 -0.56 -21.56 8.49
C GLY A 108 -1.94 -20.90 8.61
N GLY A 109 -2.18 -19.79 7.91
CA GLY A 109 -3.41 -19.01 7.96
C GLY A 109 -3.24 -17.62 8.58
N ASP A 110 -2.17 -17.40 9.34
CA ASP A 110 -1.94 -16.17 10.10
C ASP A 110 -1.78 -14.93 9.21
N GLY A 111 -1.39 -15.08 7.94
CA GLY A 111 -1.34 -13.98 6.97
C GLY A 111 -0.08 -13.10 7.03
N ALA A 112 0.65 -13.16 8.14
CA ALA A 112 1.98 -12.57 8.26
C ALA A 112 2.75 -13.23 9.41
N ALA A 113 4.08 -13.14 9.37
CA ALA A 113 4.95 -13.51 10.47
C ALA A 113 5.82 -12.34 10.88
N LYS A 114 5.96 -12.13 12.19
CA LYS A 114 6.86 -11.14 12.76
C LYS A 114 8.30 -11.59 12.55
N ILE A 115 9.10 -10.77 11.89
CA ILE A 115 10.49 -11.06 11.54
C ILE A 115 11.46 -10.47 12.55
N THR A 116 11.22 -9.22 12.96
CA THR A 116 12.08 -8.53 13.93
C THR A 116 11.35 -7.38 14.61
N THR A 117 11.99 -6.83 15.64
CA THR A 117 11.58 -5.60 16.35
C THR A 117 12.76 -4.68 16.47
N SER A 118 12.55 -3.39 16.22
CA SER A 118 13.54 -2.36 16.52
C SER A 118 13.80 -2.26 18.03
N PRO A 119 14.93 -1.65 18.46
CA PRO A 119 15.03 -1.08 19.80
C PRO A 119 13.89 -0.07 20.05
N ARG A 120 13.71 0.36 21.32
CA ARG A 120 12.86 1.53 21.58
C ARG A 120 13.54 2.77 21.00
N LEU A 121 12.83 3.46 20.13
CA LEU A 121 13.28 4.65 19.43
C LEU A 121 12.65 5.88 20.07
N SER A 122 13.38 6.99 20.12
CA SER A 122 12.85 8.28 20.55
C SER A 122 12.15 8.96 19.38
N GLY A 123 10.83 9.13 19.46
CA GLY A 123 10.04 9.87 18.48
C GLY A 123 10.17 11.37 18.67
N ILE A 124 10.28 12.08 17.55
CA ILE A 124 10.27 13.54 17.49
C ILE A 124 9.17 14.00 16.54
N VAL A 125 8.74 15.26 16.69
CA VAL A 125 7.93 15.91 15.67
C VAL A 125 8.86 16.34 14.54
N GLN A 126 8.67 15.76 13.36
CA GLN A 126 9.36 16.18 12.14
C GLN A 126 8.78 17.51 11.64
N PRO A 127 9.50 18.27 10.80
CA PRO A 127 8.96 19.49 10.22
C PRO A 127 7.71 19.19 9.38
N ALA A 128 6.84 20.19 9.23
CA ALA A 128 5.60 20.02 8.47
C ALA A 128 5.91 19.61 7.01
N PRO A 129 5.06 18.78 6.37
CA PRO A 129 5.20 18.46 4.96
C PRO A 129 5.30 19.73 4.09
N LEU A 130 6.15 19.68 3.07
CA LEU A 130 6.25 20.75 2.07
C LEU A 130 5.21 20.51 0.98
N THR A 131 4.61 21.60 0.50
CA THR A 131 3.64 21.57 -0.60
C THR A 131 4.09 22.47 -1.74
N ALA A 132 4.01 21.97 -2.97
CA ALA A 132 4.25 22.72 -4.20
C ALA A 132 3.20 22.30 -5.23
N ASP A 133 2.33 23.24 -5.65
CA ASP A 133 1.22 22.96 -6.58
C ASP A 133 0.43 21.69 -6.20
N ARG A 134 0.06 21.58 -4.91
CA ARG A 134 -0.58 20.42 -4.24
C ARG A 134 0.28 19.16 -4.07
N THR A 135 1.47 19.09 -4.65
CA THR A 135 2.39 17.97 -4.40
C THR A 135 2.91 18.03 -2.98
N VAL A 136 2.53 17.06 -2.17
CA VAL A 136 2.99 16.92 -0.78
C VAL A 136 4.27 16.09 -0.74
N SER A 137 5.29 16.55 -0.02
CA SER A 137 6.53 15.81 0.21
C SER A 137 7.11 16.02 1.60
N CYS A 138 7.63 14.92 2.16
CA CYS A 138 8.29 14.84 3.46
C CYS A 138 9.79 14.45 3.33
N HIS A 139 10.38 14.59 2.14
CA HIS A 139 11.78 14.20 1.86
C HIS A 139 12.83 14.83 2.79
N HIS A 140 12.50 15.94 3.45
CA HIS A 140 13.38 16.67 4.35
C HIS A 140 13.28 16.18 5.81
N TRP A 141 12.45 15.18 6.11
CA TRP A 141 12.38 14.56 7.43
C TRP A 141 13.69 13.86 7.77
N TRP A 142 14.12 13.94 9.03
CA TRP A 142 15.31 13.24 9.47
C TRP A 142 15.06 11.74 9.59
N GLN A 143 16.06 10.94 9.17
CA GLN A 143 16.05 9.49 9.35
C GLN A 143 15.88 9.15 10.84
N SER A 144 14.85 8.36 11.16
CA SER A 144 14.53 7.94 12.52
C SER A 144 15.14 6.58 12.85
N TRP A 145 15.20 5.68 11.87
CA TRP A 145 15.77 4.34 12.04
C TRP A 145 16.25 3.79 10.70
N ARG A 146 17.38 3.08 10.73
CA ARG A 146 17.89 2.28 9.60
C ARG A 146 17.79 0.81 9.96
N LEU A 147 17.13 0.04 9.11
CA LEU A 147 17.09 -1.40 9.20
C LEU A 147 18.09 -1.98 8.21
N HIS A 148 19.11 -2.65 8.73
CA HIS A 148 19.96 -3.52 7.93
C HIS A 148 19.21 -4.82 7.66
N VAL A 149 18.89 -5.10 6.40
CA VAL A 149 18.18 -6.31 5.98
C VAL A 149 19.22 -7.44 5.91
N PRO A 150 19.18 -8.44 6.81
CA PRO A 150 20.09 -9.57 6.73
C PRO A 150 19.95 -10.33 5.41
N SER A 151 21.06 -10.86 4.90
CA SER A 151 21.09 -11.59 3.62
C SER A 151 20.28 -12.90 3.62
N TYR A 152 19.84 -13.38 4.78
CA TYR A 152 19.00 -14.57 4.92
C TYR A 152 17.50 -14.25 4.99
N TRP A 153 17.11 -12.98 4.93
CA TRP A 153 15.69 -12.61 4.88
C TRP A 153 15.06 -13.13 3.58
N SER A 154 13.91 -13.78 3.72
CA SER A 154 13.12 -14.19 2.57
C SER A 154 12.60 -12.95 1.84
N ILE A 155 12.65 -12.96 0.53
CA ILE A 155 11.94 -11.97 -0.28
C ILE A 155 10.42 -11.98 0.01
N GLY A 156 9.74 -10.88 -0.31
CA GLY A 156 8.30 -10.76 -0.17
C GLY A 156 7.85 -9.32 0.07
N ALA A 157 6.53 -9.17 0.26
CA ALA A 157 5.96 -7.95 0.79
C ALA A 157 6.13 -7.92 2.31
N TYR A 158 6.53 -6.77 2.84
CA TYR A 158 6.74 -6.54 4.26
C TYR A 158 5.95 -5.32 4.72
N VAL A 159 5.66 -5.28 6.03
CA VAL A 159 5.05 -4.13 6.70
C VAL A 159 5.81 -3.85 7.98
N ALA A 160 6.29 -2.62 8.12
CA ALA A 160 6.78 -2.08 9.38
C ALA A 160 5.59 -1.47 10.15
N VAL A 161 5.27 -2.05 11.31
CA VAL A 161 4.22 -1.60 12.22
C VAL A 161 4.84 -0.71 13.28
N LEU A 162 4.57 0.59 13.18
CA LEU A 162 4.98 1.59 14.15
C LEU A 162 4.03 1.54 15.34
N THR A 163 4.53 1.51 16.57
CA THR A 163 3.70 1.55 17.79
C THR A 163 4.31 2.48 18.83
N THR A 164 3.61 3.55 19.19
CA THR A 164 3.99 4.46 20.30
C THR A 164 3.73 3.81 21.66
N VAL A 165 4.36 4.33 22.72
CA VAL A 165 4.16 3.81 24.08
C VAL A 165 2.72 3.96 24.60
N ASP A 166 1.98 4.97 24.13
CA ASP A 166 0.56 5.13 24.40
C ASP A 166 -0.35 4.30 23.48
N GLY A 167 0.22 3.46 22.61
CA GLY A 167 -0.49 2.45 21.83
C GLY A 167 -1.09 2.93 20.51
N HIS A 168 -0.68 4.09 19.98
CA HIS A 168 -1.02 4.50 18.62
C HIS A 168 -0.18 3.76 17.58
N ARG A 169 -0.78 3.42 16.44
CA ARG A 169 -0.16 2.64 15.38
C ARG A 169 -0.32 3.24 13.98
N SER A 170 0.73 3.08 13.19
CA SER A 170 0.74 3.35 11.75
C SER A 170 1.63 2.32 11.06
N HIS A 171 1.48 2.17 9.76
CA HIS A 171 2.15 1.15 8.96
C HIS A 171 3.03 1.79 7.90
N ILE A 172 4.05 1.06 7.47
CA ILE A 172 4.87 1.40 6.32
C ILE A 172 5.07 0.11 5.52
N PRO A 173 4.39 -0.06 4.37
CA PRO A 173 4.68 -1.18 3.48
C PRO A 173 6.06 -0.99 2.84
N PHE A 174 6.77 -2.09 2.61
CA PHE A 174 7.97 -2.10 1.78
C PHE A 174 8.19 -3.49 1.20
N THR A 175 9.02 -3.60 0.17
CA THR A 175 9.27 -4.86 -0.53
C THR A 175 10.71 -5.31 -0.31
N VAL A 176 10.91 -6.56 0.12
CA VAL A 176 12.22 -7.20 0.07
C VAL A 176 12.28 -8.05 -1.18
N ARG A 177 13.20 -7.73 -2.09
CA ARG A 177 13.28 -8.37 -3.41
C ARG A 177 14.72 -8.47 -3.88
N ASP A 178 15.01 -9.43 -4.73
CA ASP A 178 16.31 -9.61 -5.37
C ASP A 178 16.11 -10.12 -6.81
N ASP A 179 17.19 -10.60 -7.43
CA ASP A 179 17.22 -11.14 -8.78
C ASP A 179 17.23 -12.67 -8.81
N HIS A 180 16.82 -13.35 -7.73
CA HIS A 180 16.75 -14.81 -7.70
C HIS A 180 15.80 -15.35 -8.79
N PRO A 181 16.07 -16.53 -9.35
CA PRO A 181 15.16 -17.17 -10.28
C PRO A 181 13.92 -17.69 -9.57
N ALA A 182 12.74 -17.43 -10.15
CA ALA A 182 11.45 -18.00 -9.74
C ALA A 182 10.59 -18.33 -10.96
N ASP A 183 9.53 -19.12 -10.77
CA ASP A 183 8.56 -19.39 -11.84
C ASP A 183 7.67 -18.17 -12.15
N LEU A 184 7.22 -17.43 -11.12
CA LEU A 184 6.32 -16.27 -11.27
C LEU A 184 6.94 -15.00 -10.68
N LEU A 185 6.76 -13.86 -11.34
CA LEU A 185 7.05 -12.54 -10.79
C LEU A 185 5.75 -11.85 -10.38
N LEU A 186 5.59 -11.58 -9.10
CA LEU A 186 4.52 -10.73 -8.58
C LEU A 186 4.96 -9.26 -8.63
N VAL A 187 4.20 -8.44 -9.37
CA VAL A 187 4.49 -7.01 -9.53
C VAL A 187 3.52 -6.20 -8.67
N LEU A 188 4.03 -5.54 -7.63
CA LEU A 188 3.24 -4.71 -6.71
C LEU A 188 3.01 -3.31 -7.31
N PRO A 189 1.76 -2.80 -7.31
CA PRO A 189 1.38 -1.57 -8.02
C PRO A 189 1.66 -0.31 -7.19
N ASP A 190 2.91 -0.11 -6.79
CA ASP A 190 3.35 0.98 -5.92
C ASP A 190 3.14 2.39 -6.51
N VAL A 191 3.17 2.53 -7.84
CA VAL A 191 2.82 3.78 -8.54
C VAL A 191 1.34 4.09 -8.38
N THR A 192 0.47 3.10 -8.61
CA THR A 192 -0.99 3.24 -8.41
C THR A 192 -1.31 3.53 -6.95
N TRP A 193 -0.64 2.87 -6.01
CA TRP A 193 -0.77 3.15 -4.59
C TRP A 193 -0.45 4.62 -4.23
N GLN A 194 0.59 5.20 -4.81
CA GLN A 194 0.89 6.62 -4.60
C GLN A 194 -0.06 7.56 -5.34
N ALA A 195 -0.57 7.16 -6.51
CA ALA A 195 -1.56 7.93 -7.25
C ALA A 195 -2.84 8.16 -6.43
N TYR A 196 -3.26 7.16 -5.63
CA TYR A 196 -4.42 7.25 -4.73
C TYR A 196 -4.10 7.81 -3.34
N ASN A 197 -2.83 8.03 -2.99
CA ASN A 197 -2.45 8.45 -1.65
C ASN A 197 -2.81 9.92 -1.40
N LEU A 198 -3.87 10.16 -0.63
CA LEU A 198 -4.39 11.50 -0.27
C LEU A 198 -3.64 12.13 0.92
N TYR A 199 -2.47 11.61 1.30
CA TYR A 199 -1.76 12.08 2.48
C TYR A 199 -1.37 13.58 2.41
N PRO A 200 -1.52 14.33 3.53
CA PRO A 200 -2.25 13.94 4.73
C PRO A 200 -3.77 14.10 4.55
N GLU A 201 -4.57 13.15 5.04
CA GLU A 201 -6.02 13.34 5.16
C GLU A 201 -6.36 14.22 6.38
N ASP A 202 -5.85 15.45 6.37
CA ASP A 202 -6.04 16.46 7.41
C ASP A 202 -7.21 17.42 7.13
N GLY A 203 -7.81 17.32 5.94
CA GLY A 203 -8.87 18.23 5.49
C GLY A 203 -8.35 19.56 4.93
N HIS A 204 -7.05 19.70 4.65
CA HIS A 204 -6.45 20.99 4.26
C HIS A 204 -5.38 20.88 3.19
N THR A 205 -4.42 19.96 3.33
CA THR A 205 -3.19 19.95 2.51
C THR A 205 -2.98 18.67 1.71
N GLY A 206 -3.71 17.60 2.03
CA GLY A 206 -3.63 16.33 1.34
C GLY A 206 -4.02 16.40 -0.13
N ALA A 207 -3.23 15.72 -0.96
CA ALA A 207 -3.53 15.58 -2.37
C ALA A 207 -3.00 14.26 -2.95
N SER A 208 -3.77 13.73 -3.88
CA SER A 208 -3.53 12.56 -4.72
C SER A 208 -3.76 12.95 -6.17
N LEU A 209 -3.62 12.01 -7.12
CA LEU A 209 -3.97 12.25 -8.52
C LEU A 209 -5.49 12.25 -8.76
N TYR A 210 -6.30 11.85 -7.77
CA TYR A 210 -7.75 11.74 -7.90
C TYR A 210 -8.52 12.79 -7.09
N HIS A 211 -7.99 13.15 -5.93
CA HIS A 211 -8.59 14.09 -5.00
C HIS A 211 -7.54 15.01 -4.38
N ALA A 212 -7.98 16.22 -4.00
CA ALA A 212 -7.20 17.14 -3.20
C ALA A 212 -8.10 17.92 -2.24
N TRP A 213 -7.54 18.38 -1.13
CA TRP A 213 -8.22 19.33 -0.25
C TRP A 213 -8.00 20.77 -0.72
N ASP A 214 -9.00 21.63 -0.54
CA ASP A 214 -8.85 23.08 -0.65
C ASP A 214 -8.68 23.76 0.71
N GLU A 215 -8.39 25.07 0.69
CA GLU A 215 -8.17 25.86 1.92
C GLU A 215 -9.43 25.94 2.80
N GLU A 216 -10.62 25.78 2.21
CA GLU A 216 -11.90 25.75 2.91
C GLU A 216 -12.28 24.36 3.45
N GLY A 217 -11.45 23.34 3.23
CA GLY A 217 -11.65 21.97 3.68
C GLY A 217 -12.69 21.19 2.90
N ARG A 218 -12.90 21.53 1.63
CA ARG A 218 -13.69 20.73 0.69
C ARG A 218 -12.79 19.76 -0.05
N LEU A 219 -13.33 18.56 -0.25
CA LEU A 219 -12.68 17.55 -1.09
C LEU A 219 -12.99 17.85 -2.56
N LEU A 220 -11.94 18.12 -3.34
CA LEU A 220 -12.00 18.37 -4.76
C LEU A 220 -11.90 17.05 -5.55
N GLY A 221 -12.47 17.06 -6.76
CA GLY A 221 -12.38 15.93 -7.70
C GLY A 221 -11.15 15.99 -8.60
N GLU A 222 -11.04 15.00 -9.49
CA GLU A 222 -9.89 14.74 -10.36
C GLU A 222 -9.42 15.97 -11.15
N GLN A 223 -10.35 16.79 -11.66
CA GLN A 223 -10.02 17.96 -12.47
C GLN A 223 -9.22 19.04 -11.70
N ASP A 224 -9.32 19.01 -10.37
CA ASP A 224 -8.62 19.92 -9.46
C ASP A 224 -7.70 19.15 -8.50
N ALA A 225 -7.31 17.91 -8.84
CA ALA A 225 -6.39 17.12 -8.03
C ALA A 225 -4.94 17.57 -8.23
N ALA A 226 -3.98 16.89 -7.59
CA ALA A 226 -2.57 17.08 -7.90
C ALA A 226 -2.23 16.44 -9.24
N VAL A 227 -1.30 17.03 -9.99
CA VAL A 227 -0.77 16.45 -11.24
C VAL A 227 0.53 15.67 -11.03
N THR A 228 1.12 15.80 -9.84
CA THR A 228 2.35 15.13 -9.44
C THR A 228 2.24 14.68 -7.98
N VAL A 229 2.88 13.55 -7.65
CA VAL A 229 2.92 12.99 -6.29
C VAL A 229 4.34 12.60 -5.93
N SER A 230 4.66 12.59 -4.64
CA SER A 230 5.96 12.17 -4.11
C SER A 230 5.85 10.79 -3.46
N PHE A 231 6.90 9.98 -3.57
CA PHE A 231 7.05 8.74 -2.79
C PHE A 231 7.63 8.99 -1.41
N ASP A 232 8.27 10.14 -1.18
CA ASP A 232 8.86 10.54 0.11
C ASP A 232 7.79 11.13 1.04
N ARG A 233 6.71 10.39 1.26
CA ARG A 233 5.61 10.77 2.16
C ARG A 233 4.92 9.54 2.72
N PRO A 234 4.35 9.62 3.94
CA PRO A 234 3.51 8.56 4.48
C PRO A 234 2.30 8.25 3.59
N TYR A 235 1.74 7.04 3.77
CA TYR A 235 0.39 6.75 3.31
C TYR A 235 -0.63 7.36 4.30
N ALA A 236 -1.74 7.83 3.75
CA ALA A 236 -2.85 8.36 4.54
C ALA A 236 -3.44 7.32 5.51
N GLY A 237 -4.24 7.79 6.47
CA GLY A 237 -5.02 6.92 7.34
C GLY A 237 -4.15 5.94 8.14
N ALA A 238 -4.33 4.63 8.00
CA ALA A 238 -3.55 3.67 8.78
C ALA A 238 -2.06 3.57 8.38
N GLY A 239 -1.61 4.28 7.34
CA GLY A 239 -0.27 4.11 6.76
C GLY A 239 -0.19 2.92 5.79
N LEU A 240 -1.35 2.43 5.32
CA LEU A 240 -1.42 1.38 4.32
C LEU A 240 -1.94 1.97 2.99
N PRO A 241 -1.44 1.50 1.84
CA PRO A 241 -1.97 1.93 0.56
C PRO A 241 -3.41 1.48 0.37
N LEU A 242 -4.17 2.30 -0.35
CA LEU A 242 -5.48 1.89 -0.84
C LEU A 242 -5.32 0.63 -1.72
N HIS A 243 -6.22 -0.33 -1.57
CA HIS A 243 -6.24 -1.61 -2.31
C HIS A 243 -5.07 -2.57 -2.06
N VAL A 244 -4.18 -2.30 -1.08
CA VAL A 244 -3.05 -3.19 -0.75
C VAL A 244 -3.50 -4.62 -0.39
N GLY A 245 -4.70 -4.76 0.19
CA GLY A 245 -5.28 -6.05 0.57
C GLY A 245 -5.36 -7.06 -0.58
N HIS A 246 -5.62 -6.62 -1.81
CA HIS A 246 -5.68 -7.52 -2.97
C HIS A 246 -4.34 -8.20 -3.26
N ALA A 247 -3.23 -7.45 -3.13
CA ALA A 247 -1.89 -8.01 -3.27
C ALA A 247 -1.58 -8.99 -2.13
N TYR A 248 -1.95 -8.65 -0.89
CA TYR A 248 -1.70 -9.49 0.27
C TYR A 248 -2.50 -10.78 0.24
N ASP A 249 -3.76 -10.74 -0.21
CA ASP A 249 -4.58 -11.94 -0.36
C ASP A 249 -4.04 -12.87 -1.45
N PHE A 250 -3.55 -12.32 -2.58
CA PHE A 250 -2.87 -13.12 -3.59
C PHE A 250 -1.61 -13.79 -3.03
N ILE A 251 -0.77 -13.05 -2.31
CA ILE A 251 0.46 -13.60 -1.69
C ILE A 251 0.11 -14.76 -0.76
N ARG A 252 -0.87 -14.58 0.12
CA ARG A 252 -1.31 -15.62 1.06
C ARG A 252 -1.85 -16.85 0.34
N TRP A 253 -2.63 -16.65 -0.73
CA TRP A 253 -3.14 -17.74 -1.55
C TRP A 253 -2.00 -18.48 -2.26
N ALA A 254 -1.11 -17.75 -2.92
CA ALA A 254 -0.02 -18.33 -3.70
C ALA A 254 0.95 -19.12 -2.82
N GLU A 255 1.35 -18.57 -1.66
CA GLU A 255 2.21 -19.27 -0.72
C GLU A 255 1.52 -20.48 -0.07
N ARG A 256 0.20 -20.43 0.17
CA ARG A 256 -0.56 -21.58 0.67
C ARG A 256 -0.46 -22.79 -0.25
N TYR A 257 -0.43 -22.56 -1.56
CA TYR A 257 -0.32 -23.62 -2.57
C TYR A 257 1.11 -23.89 -3.02
N GLY A 258 2.11 -23.20 -2.44
CA GLY A 258 3.52 -23.42 -2.71
C GLY A 258 3.99 -22.91 -4.07
N TYR A 259 3.36 -21.86 -4.61
CA TYR A 259 3.86 -21.20 -5.81
C TYR A 259 5.21 -20.54 -5.53
N ASP A 260 6.14 -20.68 -6.47
CA ASP A 260 7.46 -20.07 -6.43
C ASP A 260 7.40 -18.63 -6.95
N LEU A 261 7.56 -17.66 -6.05
CA LEU A 261 7.31 -16.24 -6.31
C LEU A 261 8.57 -15.40 -6.14
N ALA A 262 8.87 -14.62 -7.17
CA ALA A 262 9.65 -13.41 -7.05
C ALA A 262 8.76 -12.17 -6.88
N TYR A 263 9.36 -11.08 -6.43
CA TYR A 263 8.66 -9.82 -6.13
C TYR A 263 9.36 -8.67 -6.84
N ALA A 264 8.57 -7.76 -7.41
CA ALA A 264 9.02 -6.48 -7.93
C ALA A 264 7.98 -5.40 -7.64
N GLU A 265 8.40 -4.15 -7.65
CA GLU A 265 7.51 -3.00 -7.70
C GLU A 265 7.32 -2.57 -9.15
N THR A 266 6.21 -1.90 -9.47
CA THR A 266 5.99 -1.36 -10.82
C THR A 266 7.11 -0.39 -11.25
N ARG A 267 7.71 0.35 -10.31
CA ARG A 267 8.92 1.17 -10.58
C ARG A 267 10.14 0.36 -11.03
N ASP A 268 10.24 -0.93 -10.72
CA ASP A 268 11.34 -1.78 -11.20
C ASP A 268 11.23 -2.09 -12.69
N LEU A 269 10.00 -2.24 -13.19
CA LEU A 269 9.74 -2.38 -14.61
C LEU A 269 10.08 -1.10 -15.36
N HIS A 270 9.83 0.06 -14.75
CA HIS A 270 10.22 1.36 -15.31
C HIS A 270 11.75 1.48 -15.39
N ALA A 271 12.43 1.21 -14.27
CA ALA A 271 13.87 1.37 -14.16
C ALA A 271 14.68 0.27 -14.88
N GLY A 272 14.03 -0.77 -15.39
CA GLY A 272 14.70 -1.93 -15.98
C GLY A 272 15.52 -2.74 -14.96
N ARG A 273 15.15 -2.67 -13.67
CA ARG A 273 15.85 -3.39 -12.58
C ARG A 273 15.55 -4.88 -12.58
N VAL A 274 14.43 -5.27 -13.17
CA VAL A 274 14.03 -6.67 -13.34
C VAL A 274 13.93 -6.98 -14.83
N ASP A 275 14.45 -8.13 -15.24
CA ASP A 275 14.21 -8.71 -16.57
C ASP A 275 13.01 -9.66 -16.46
N PRO A 276 11.81 -9.26 -16.94
CA PRO A 276 10.62 -10.09 -16.75
C PRO A 276 10.61 -11.33 -17.66
N SER A 277 11.48 -11.39 -18.68
CA SER A 277 11.59 -12.55 -19.58
C SER A 277 12.18 -13.79 -18.89
N ARG A 278 12.79 -13.61 -17.72
CA ARG A 278 13.32 -14.70 -16.89
C ARG A 278 12.23 -15.56 -16.22
N TYR A 279 11.01 -15.05 -16.15
CA TYR A 279 9.89 -15.68 -15.45
C TYR A 279 8.93 -16.33 -16.44
N ARG A 280 8.25 -17.39 -16.01
CA ARG A 280 7.20 -18.04 -16.81
C ARG A 280 5.93 -17.20 -16.86
N GLY A 281 5.65 -16.44 -15.80
CA GLY A 281 4.49 -15.56 -15.75
C GLY A 281 4.72 -14.32 -14.89
N LEU A 282 4.14 -13.20 -15.32
CA LEU A 282 4.01 -11.98 -14.52
C LEU A 282 2.59 -11.90 -13.97
N VAL A 283 2.48 -11.62 -12.67
CA VAL A 283 1.20 -11.49 -11.98
C VAL A 283 1.04 -10.06 -11.48
N PHE A 284 -0.06 -9.43 -11.87
CA PHE A 284 -0.46 -8.08 -11.45
C PHE A 284 -1.68 -8.21 -10.53
N PRO A 285 -1.49 -8.13 -9.21
CA PRO A 285 -2.55 -8.39 -8.24
C PRO A 285 -3.31 -7.11 -7.89
N GLY A 286 -4.65 -7.16 -7.96
CA GLY A 286 -5.46 -6.01 -7.59
C GLY A 286 -5.27 -4.81 -8.52
N HIS A 287 -5.59 -3.62 -8.04
CA HIS A 287 -5.72 -2.42 -8.86
C HIS A 287 -4.37 -1.85 -9.32
N ASP A 288 -4.09 -1.91 -10.62
CA ASP A 288 -2.81 -1.49 -11.22
C ASP A 288 -3.03 -0.55 -12.43
N GLU A 289 -3.49 0.65 -12.15
CA GLU A 289 -4.08 1.58 -13.12
C GLU A 289 -3.06 2.51 -13.79
N TYR A 290 -2.04 2.96 -13.06
CA TYR A 290 -1.12 4.04 -13.50
C TYR A 290 0.20 3.48 -14.01
N TRP A 291 0.48 3.68 -15.30
CA TRP A 291 1.61 3.06 -15.98
C TRP A 291 2.45 4.04 -16.78
N SER A 292 3.77 3.92 -16.65
CA SER A 292 4.70 4.62 -17.54
C SER A 292 4.91 3.86 -18.85
N VAL A 293 5.31 4.59 -19.90
CA VAL A 293 5.65 3.97 -21.20
C VAL A 293 6.77 2.92 -21.07
N PRO A 294 7.86 3.16 -20.31
CA PRO A 294 8.86 2.14 -20.06
C PRO A 294 8.29 0.85 -19.44
N MET A 295 7.46 0.94 -18.39
CA MET A 295 6.85 -0.23 -17.75
C MET A 295 6.08 -1.10 -18.74
N ARG A 296 5.22 -0.47 -19.54
CA ARG A 296 4.42 -1.15 -20.55
C ARG A 296 5.29 -1.84 -21.59
N ARG A 297 6.33 -1.17 -22.09
CA ARG A 297 7.25 -1.75 -23.07
C ARG A 297 8.00 -2.96 -22.52
N THR A 298 8.48 -2.89 -21.28
CA THR A 298 9.17 -4.00 -20.60
C THR A 298 8.26 -5.24 -20.53
N VAL A 299 6.97 -5.05 -20.20
CA VAL A 299 5.99 -6.13 -20.11
C VAL A 299 5.58 -6.68 -21.48
N GLU A 300 5.36 -5.81 -22.47
CA GLU A 300 5.08 -6.23 -23.86
C GLU A 300 6.26 -7.03 -24.45
N GLN A 301 7.50 -6.63 -24.18
CA GLN A 301 8.69 -7.37 -24.61
C GLN A 301 8.75 -8.75 -23.95
N ALA A 302 8.50 -8.87 -22.65
CA ALA A 302 8.49 -10.17 -21.99
C ALA A 302 7.42 -11.11 -22.57
N ARG A 303 6.21 -10.58 -22.82
CA ARG A 303 5.14 -11.32 -23.51
C ARG A 303 5.59 -11.81 -24.88
N ASP A 304 6.22 -10.94 -25.67
CA ASP A 304 6.67 -11.29 -27.02
C ASP A 304 7.80 -12.35 -27.02
N HIS A 305 8.50 -12.51 -25.90
CA HIS A 305 9.48 -13.58 -25.66
C HIS A 305 8.92 -14.82 -24.95
N GLY A 306 7.59 -14.89 -24.74
CA GLY A 306 6.89 -16.09 -24.26
C GLY A 306 6.53 -16.09 -22.77
N THR A 307 6.76 -15.01 -22.04
CA THR A 307 6.29 -14.86 -20.65
C THR A 307 4.77 -14.66 -20.64
N SER A 308 4.06 -15.42 -19.80
CA SER A 308 2.60 -15.26 -19.63
C SER A 308 2.27 -14.02 -18.79
N LEU A 309 1.17 -13.34 -19.09
CA LEU A 309 0.70 -12.20 -18.29
C LEU A 309 -0.61 -12.58 -17.59
N VAL A 310 -0.69 -12.33 -16.28
CA VAL A 310 -1.86 -12.61 -15.44
C VAL A 310 -2.29 -11.31 -14.77
N PHE A 311 -3.41 -10.74 -15.23
CA PHE A 311 -4.04 -9.57 -14.64
C PHE A 311 -5.19 -10.02 -13.74
N LEU A 312 -5.08 -9.78 -12.44
CA LEU A 312 -6.10 -10.12 -11.45
C LEU A 312 -6.90 -8.87 -11.06
N SER A 313 -7.24 -8.05 -12.06
CA SER A 313 -7.95 -6.80 -11.90
C SER A 313 -8.62 -6.31 -13.18
N ALA A 314 -9.39 -5.24 -13.03
CA ALA A 314 -9.87 -4.40 -14.12
C ALA A 314 -9.15 -3.04 -14.06
N ASN A 315 -9.37 -2.21 -15.08
CA ASN A 315 -8.78 -0.87 -15.17
C ASN A 315 -7.24 -0.84 -15.19
N THR A 316 -6.59 -1.96 -15.53
CA THR A 316 -5.14 -2.03 -15.61
C THR A 316 -4.62 -1.19 -16.79
N MET A 317 -3.51 -0.47 -16.60
CA MET A 317 -2.89 0.36 -17.64
C MET A 317 -3.83 1.43 -18.24
N TYR A 318 -4.73 1.99 -17.43
CA TYR A 318 -5.69 2.99 -17.89
C TYR A 318 -5.04 4.37 -18.06
N TRP A 319 -4.24 4.79 -17.08
CA TRP A 319 -3.58 6.10 -17.08
C TRP A 319 -2.11 5.99 -17.45
N GLN A 320 -1.66 6.92 -18.28
CA GLN A 320 -0.23 7.09 -18.55
C GLN A 320 0.39 8.06 -17.54
N VAL A 321 1.52 7.68 -16.96
CA VAL A 321 2.33 8.55 -16.07
C VAL A 321 3.78 8.69 -16.54
N GLU A 322 4.47 9.68 -15.99
CA GLU A 322 5.91 9.86 -16.06
C GLU A 322 6.51 9.74 -14.64
N LEU A 323 7.71 9.17 -14.53
CA LEU A 323 8.41 8.92 -13.26
C LEU A 323 9.79 9.58 -13.29
#